data_AF-F4HMK7-F1
#
_entry.id   AF-F4HMK7-F1
#
_cell.length_a   1.000
_cell.length_b   1.000
_cell.length_c   1.000
_cell.angle_alpha   90.00
_cell.angle_beta   90.00
_cell.angle_gamma   90.00
#
_symmetry.space_group_name_H-M   'P 1'
#
loop_
_entity.id
_entity.type
_entity.pdbx_description
1 polymer ?
#
loop_
_entity_poly.entity_id
_entity_poly.type
_entity_poly.pdbx_seq_one_letter_code
_entity_poly.pdbx_strand_id
1 'polypeptide(L)'
;MRPEIERIVRAVSSVFVGNDEIIKKVLAAALVNGNVLFEDYPGLGKTLLAKTFARVLGLGYRRIQFTPDLLPSDIIGTKVWRQEKGTFEVVKGPIFTNILLADEINRAPPKTQSALLEAMEERQVTIEGETFKLEEPFFVIATQNPLELEGTYPLPEAQLDRFLVRLKIGYPRSEETEVEILKARLRWEKDDPTVDLMPVISREEFLKMQYKVEHEVKVHDDILKYIVRLVRKIREDERIEAGPSPRGGLALMKLAKANAFIEGRDYVIPDDVKYFAVEALAHRIVLKPEYSLERGIEVEIVKEALSEVPVPKDISY
;
A
#
# COMPACT_ATOMS: atom_id res chain seq x y z
N MET A 1 -6.79 -14.49 -15.58
CA MET A 1 -7.24 -13.55 -14.52
C MET A 1 -8.70 -13.82 -14.23
N ARG A 2 -9.16 -13.70 -12.98
CA ARG A 2 -10.58 -13.95 -12.65
C ARG A 2 -11.48 -12.84 -13.22
N PRO A 3 -12.73 -13.12 -13.63
CA PRO A 3 -13.61 -12.12 -14.24
C PRO A 3 -13.78 -10.85 -13.39
N GLU A 4 -13.88 -10.99 -12.06
CA GLU A 4 -14.00 -9.87 -11.13
C GLU A 4 -12.74 -9.00 -11.13
N ILE A 5 -11.56 -9.63 -11.11
CA ILE A 5 -10.27 -8.93 -11.17
C ILE A 5 -10.11 -8.20 -12.50
N GLU A 6 -10.46 -8.85 -13.62
CA GLU A 6 -10.40 -8.19 -14.93
C GLU A 6 -11.31 -6.97 -15.00
N ARG A 7 -12.51 -7.04 -14.45
CA ARG A 7 -13.43 -5.89 -14.38
C ARG A 7 -12.84 -4.74 -13.56
N ILE A 8 -12.27 -5.04 -12.40
CA ILE A 8 -11.62 -4.03 -11.55
C ILE A 8 -10.46 -3.37 -12.28
N VAL A 9 -9.52 -4.17 -12.81
CA VAL A 9 -8.33 -3.65 -13.50
C VAL A 9 -8.73 -2.81 -14.70
N ARG A 10 -9.66 -3.28 -15.55
CA ARG A 10 -10.13 -2.50 -16.71
C ARG A 10 -10.80 -1.19 -16.30
N ALA A 11 -11.61 -1.20 -15.24
CA ALA A 11 -12.26 0.01 -14.76
C ALA A 11 -11.23 1.02 -14.23
N VAL A 12 -10.21 0.56 -13.48
CA VAL A 12 -9.13 1.44 -13.02
C VAL A 12 -8.28 1.94 -14.19
N SER A 13 -7.90 1.09 -15.15
CA SER A 13 -7.09 1.46 -16.32
C SER A 13 -7.81 2.42 -17.27
N SER A 14 -9.14 2.49 -17.23
CA SER A 14 -9.93 3.49 -17.99
C SER A 14 -9.69 4.93 -17.52
N VAL A 15 -9.21 5.08 -16.28
CA VAL A 15 -8.95 6.38 -15.64
C VAL A 15 -7.46 6.58 -15.37
N PHE A 16 -6.76 5.57 -14.85
CA PHE A 16 -5.34 5.63 -14.59
C PHE A 16 -4.54 5.01 -15.74
N VAL A 17 -4.02 5.86 -16.63
CA VAL A 17 -3.35 5.44 -17.87
C VAL A 17 -1.90 5.06 -17.62
N GLY A 18 -1.45 3.98 -18.27
CA GLY A 18 -0.03 3.73 -18.52
C GLY A 18 0.72 2.92 -17.48
N ASN A 19 0.07 2.35 -16.46
CA ASN A 19 0.76 1.59 -15.44
C ASN A 19 -0.10 0.48 -14.81
N ASP A 20 -0.44 -0.52 -15.62
CA ASP A 20 -1.20 -1.71 -15.18
C ASP A 20 -0.48 -2.48 -14.06
N GLU A 21 0.85 -2.45 -14.04
CA GLU A 21 1.64 -3.05 -12.97
C GLU A 21 1.36 -2.40 -11.61
N ILE A 22 1.34 -1.06 -11.53
CA ILE A 22 0.99 -0.35 -10.31
C ILE A 22 -0.45 -0.64 -9.90
N ILE A 23 -1.39 -0.70 -10.85
CA ILE A 23 -2.79 -1.07 -10.56
C ILE A 23 -2.83 -2.46 -9.92
N LYS A 24 -2.17 -3.45 -10.51
CA LYS A 24 -2.11 -4.81 -9.95
C LYS A 24 -1.45 -4.84 -8.57
N LYS A 25 -0.35 -4.12 -8.36
CA LYS A 25 0.37 -4.07 -7.09
C LYS A 25 -0.46 -3.43 -5.97
N VAL A 26 -1.18 -2.34 -6.26
CA VAL A 26 -2.10 -1.72 -5.31
C VAL A 26 -3.30 -2.63 -5.02
N LEU A 27 -3.88 -3.26 -6.04
CA LEU A 27 -4.97 -4.22 -5.86
C LEU A 27 -4.52 -5.40 -5.01
N ALA A 28 -3.33 -5.94 -5.24
CA ALA A 28 -2.76 -7.03 -4.45
C ALA A 28 -2.62 -6.63 -2.98
N ALA A 29 -2.07 -5.44 -2.70
CA ALA A 29 -1.96 -4.92 -1.34
C ALA A 29 -3.33 -4.75 -0.68
N ALA A 30 -4.32 -4.20 -1.41
CA ALA A 30 -5.68 -4.03 -0.92
C ALA A 30 -6.36 -5.39 -0.62
N LEU A 31 -6.15 -6.41 -1.45
CA LEU A 31 -6.72 -7.76 -1.26
C LEU A 31 -6.23 -8.47 0.01
N VAL A 32 -5.09 -8.08 0.57
CA VAL A 32 -4.57 -8.59 1.84
C VAL A 32 -4.62 -7.57 2.97
N ASN A 33 -5.45 -6.53 2.79
CA ASN A 33 -5.65 -5.44 3.73
C ASN A 33 -4.33 -4.76 4.16
N GLY A 34 -3.41 -4.61 3.21
CA GLY A 34 -2.10 -4.03 3.41
C GLY A 34 -2.04 -2.55 3.04
N ASN A 35 -1.21 -1.81 3.76
CA ASN A 35 -0.99 -0.38 3.48
C ASN A 35 0.11 -0.20 2.42
N VAL A 36 -0.03 0.80 1.56
CA VAL A 36 0.87 1.12 0.46
C VAL A 36 1.58 2.44 0.75
N LEU A 37 2.89 2.49 0.56
CA LEU A 37 3.67 3.74 0.59
C LEU A 37 4.15 4.07 -0.81
N PHE A 38 3.76 5.22 -1.34
CA PHE A 38 4.24 5.75 -2.61
C PHE A 38 5.35 6.78 -2.39
N GLU A 39 6.54 6.49 -2.88
CA GLU A 39 7.68 7.40 -2.84
C GLU A 39 7.91 7.97 -4.25
N ASP A 40 7.26 9.08 -4.58
CA ASP A 40 7.42 9.73 -5.88
C ASP A 40 7.12 11.22 -5.80
N TYR A 41 7.44 11.91 -6.91
CA TYR A 41 7.13 13.31 -7.12
C TYR A 41 5.62 13.63 -7.10
N PRO A 42 5.26 14.88 -6.73
CA PRO A 42 3.90 15.38 -6.86
C PRO A 42 3.38 15.26 -8.30
N GLY A 43 2.05 15.12 -8.45
CA GLY A 43 1.39 15.16 -9.76
C GLY A 43 1.32 13.84 -10.54
N LEU A 44 1.84 12.73 -10.01
CA LEU A 44 1.86 11.42 -10.69
C LEU A 44 0.56 10.60 -10.54
N GLY A 45 -0.59 11.27 -10.38
CA GLY A 45 -1.90 10.61 -10.38
C GLY A 45 -2.23 9.74 -9.16
N LYS A 46 -1.47 9.80 -8.05
CA LYS A 46 -1.71 9.02 -6.82
C LYS A 46 -3.12 9.26 -6.23
N THR A 47 -3.54 10.51 -6.18
CA THR A 47 -4.88 10.90 -5.73
C THR A 47 -5.97 10.33 -6.64
N LEU A 48 -5.75 10.37 -7.96
CA LEU A 48 -6.66 9.81 -8.94
C LEU A 48 -6.78 8.29 -8.75
N LEU A 49 -5.65 7.60 -8.58
CA LEU A 49 -5.59 6.16 -8.35
C LEU A 49 -6.38 5.75 -7.10
N ALA A 50 -6.13 6.41 -5.95
CA ALA A 50 -6.82 6.10 -4.69
C ALA A 50 -8.33 6.32 -4.78
N LYS A 51 -8.77 7.45 -5.36
CA LYS A 51 -10.20 7.73 -5.61
C LYS A 51 -10.84 6.71 -6.54
N THR A 52 -10.13 6.35 -7.62
CA THR A 52 -10.60 5.38 -8.61
C THR A 52 -10.82 4.02 -7.97
N PHE A 53 -9.86 3.53 -7.19
CA PHE A 53 -10.03 2.28 -6.44
C PHE A 53 -11.23 2.33 -5.49
N ALA A 54 -11.40 3.43 -4.75
CA ALA A 54 -12.53 3.55 -3.85
C ALA A 54 -13.87 3.45 -4.59
N ARG A 55 -14.01 4.16 -5.72
CA ARG A 55 -15.21 4.12 -6.55
C ARG A 55 -15.46 2.74 -7.14
N VAL A 56 -14.45 2.16 -7.80
CA VAL A 56 -14.54 0.87 -8.49
C VAL A 56 -14.89 -0.27 -7.52
N LEU A 57 -14.33 -0.24 -6.30
CA LEU A 57 -14.54 -1.26 -5.28
C LEU A 57 -15.77 -1.03 -4.39
N GLY A 58 -16.50 0.09 -4.57
CA GLY A 58 -17.64 0.43 -3.72
C GLY A 58 -17.25 0.76 -2.28
N LEU A 59 -16.07 1.36 -2.07
CA LEU A 59 -15.47 1.64 -0.78
C LEU A 59 -15.51 3.14 -0.46
N GLY A 60 -15.60 3.46 0.84
CA GLY A 60 -15.45 4.83 1.33
C GLY A 60 -14.04 5.37 1.07
N TYR A 61 -13.95 6.66 0.76
CA TYR A 61 -12.69 7.36 0.54
C TYR A 61 -12.60 8.63 1.38
N ARG A 62 -11.44 8.85 2.00
CA ARG A 62 -11.06 10.15 2.56
C ARG A 62 -9.59 10.45 2.25
N ARG A 63 -9.26 11.74 2.27
CA ARG A 63 -7.92 12.26 2.05
C ARG A 63 -7.51 13.13 3.22
N ILE A 64 -6.27 12.97 3.66
CA ILE A 64 -5.61 13.85 4.62
C ILE A 64 -4.34 14.35 3.98
N GLN A 65 -4.14 15.66 4.00
CA GLN A 65 -2.86 16.28 3.69
C GLN A 65 -2.08 16.40 4.99
N PHE A 66 -0.91 15.78 5.07
CA PHE A 66 -0.04 15.93 6.24
C PHE A 66 0.69 17.27 6.15
N THR A 67 0.62 18.02 7.24
CA THR A 67 1.24 19.33 7.41
C THR A 67 1.94 19.41 8.78
N PRO A 68 2.90 20.33 8.97
CA PRO A 68 3.64 20.43 10.23
C PRO A 68 2.77 20.73 11.46
N ASP A 69 1.61 21.35 11.26
CA ASP A 69 0.63 21.74 12.27
C ASP A 69 -0.49 20.71 12.51
N LEU A 70 -0.55 19.64 11.69
CA LEU A 70 -1.59 18.62 11.80
C LEU A 70 -1.49 17.90 13.16
N LEU A 71 -2.61 17.85 13.90
CA LEU A 71 -2.67 17.19 15.20
C LEU A 71 -3.18 15.73 15.06
N PRO A 72 -2.83 14.84 16.01
CA PRO A 72 -3.42 13.50 16.07
C PRO A 72 -4.95 13.50 16.06
N SER A 73 -5.57 14.45 16.77
CA SER A 73 -7.04 14.63 16.84
C SER A 73 -7.67 14.95 15.49
N ASP A 74 -6.94 15.60 14.58
CA ASP A 74 -7.43 15.91 13.24
C ASP A 74 -7.51 14.67 12.34
N ILE A 75 -6.83 13.58 12.73
CA ILE A 75 -6.85 12.28 12.05
C ILE A 75 -7.88 11.36 12.68
N ILE A 76 -7.79 11.16 14.00
CA ILE A 76 -8.62 10.19 14.72
C ILE A 76 -10.00 10.74 15.07
N GLY A 77 -10.12 12.05 15.32
CA GLY A 77 -11.34 12.68 15.83
C GLY A 77 -11.18 13.20 17.26
N THR A 78 -12.22 13.87 17.74
CA THR A 78 -12.24 14.54 19.05
C THR A 78 -13.65 14.57 19.63
N LYS A 79 -13.80 14.87 20.93
CA LYS A 79 -15.09 15.16 21.56
C LYS A 79 -15.35 16.66 21.55
N VAL A 80 -16.51 17.05 21.02
CA VAL A 80 -16.94 18.46 20.92
C VAL A 80 -18.14 18.67 21.82
N TRP A 81 -18.09 19.71 22.65
CA TRP A 81 -19.23 20.12 23.47
C TRP A 81 -20.34 20.72 22.62
N ARG A 82 -21.52 20.10 22.59
CA ARG A 82 -22.72 20.64 21.95
C ARG A 82 -23.53 21.42 22.98
N GLN A 83 -23.40 22.75 22.97
CA GLN A 83 -24.13 23.62 23.90
C GLN A 83 -25.64 23.39 23.89
N GLU A 84 -26.23 23.15 22.71
CA GLU A 84 -27.67 22.88 22.54
C GLU A 84 -28.15 21.61 23.27
N LYS A 85 -27.27 20.62 23.42
CA LYS A 85 -27.60 19.31 24.04
C LYS A 85 -27.05 19.17 25.46
N GLY A 86 -26.13 20.04 25.87
CA GLY A 86 -25.42 19.92 27.14
C GLY A 86 -24.59 18.63 27.24
N THR A 87 -24.12 18.10 26.10
CA THR A 87 -23.38 16.83 26.03
C THR A 87 -22.13 16.96 25.15
N PHE A 88 -21.10 16.16 25.48
CA PHE A 88 -19.98 15.92 24.56
C PHE A 88 -20.39 14.94 23.48
N GLU A 89 -20.18 15.30 22.21
CA GLU A 89 -20.37 14.41 21.05
C GLU A 89 -19.03 14.08 20.40
N VAL A 90 -18.84 12.82 20.04
CA VAL A 90 -17.65 12.38 19.31
C VAL A 90 -17.79 12.80 17.84
N VAL A 91 -16.84 13.60 17.37
CA VAL A 91 -16.66 13.94 15.97
C VAL A 91 -15.56 13.05 15.40
N LYS A 92 -15.98 12.06 14.60
CA LYS A 92 -15.09 11.09 13.96
C LYS A 92 -14.19 11.75 12.92
N GLY A 93 -12.89 11.52 13.04
CA GLY A 93 -11.89 12.02 12.11
C GLY A 93 -11.93 11.36 10.72
N PRO A 94 -11.09 11.83 9.78
CA PRO A 94 -10.96 11.29 8.44
C PRO A 94 -10.52 9.83 8.35
N ILE A 95 -9.98 9.25 9.43
CA ILE A 95 -9.58 7.84 9.44
C ILE A 95 -10.75 6.85 9.37
N PHE A 96 -11.96 7.28 9.71
CA PHE A 96 -13.18 6.49 9.59
C PHE A 96 -13.65 6.43 8.14
N THR A 97 -12.99 5.58 7.37
CA THR A 97 -13.25 5.30 5.95
C THR A 97 -12.73 3.90 5.60
N ASN A 98 -12.78 3.49 4.32
CA ASN A 98 -12.16 2.24 3.87
C ASN A 98 -10.79 2.47 3.23
N ILE A 99 -10.69 3.48 2.35
CA ILE A 99 -9.44 3.91 1.72
C ILE A 99 -9.08 5.29 2.23
N LEU A 100 -7.95 5.39 2.92
CA LEU A 100 -7.40 6.67 3.36
C LEU A 100 -6.17 7.01 2.51
N LEU A 101 -6.24 8.14 1.79
CA LEU A 101 -5.06 8.75 1.18
C LEU A 101 -4.38 9.68 2.20
N ALA A 102 -3.18 9.32 2.65
CA ALA A 102 -2.35 10.12 3.56
C ALA A 102 -1.22 10.78 2.75
N ASP A 103 -1.46 11.99 2.25
CA ASP A 103 -0.50 12.68 1.40
C ASP A 103 0.61 13.34 2.20
N GLU A 104 1.85 13.17 1.73
CA GLU A 104 3.06 13.76 2.30
C GLU A 104 3.24 13.44 3.78
N ILE A 105 3.11 12.16 4.15
CA ILE A 105 3.15 11.67 5.54
C ILE A 105 4.39 12.14 6.31
N ASN A 106 5.50 12.37 5.60
CA ASN A 106 6.74 12.89 6.13
C ASN A 106 6.70 14.38 6.49
N ARG A 107 5.61 15.13 6.28
CA ARG A 107 5.49 16.55 6.68
C ARG A 107 4.90 16.76 8.06
N ALA A 108 4.24 15.76 8.65
CA ALA A 108 3.68 15.88 9.99
C ALA A 108 4.67 15.42 11.07
N PRO A 109 4.59 15.95 12.30
CA PRO A 109 5.43 15.52 13.41
C PRO A 109 5.27 14.02 13.74
N PRO A 110 6.28 13.38 14.36
CA PRO A 110 6.23 11.95 14.71
C PRO A 110 5.02 11.52 15.53
N LYS A 111 4.49 12.40 16.40
CA LYS A 111 3.28 12.13 17.19
C LYS A 111 2.04 11.95 16.30
N THR A 112 1.90 12.77 15.27
CA THR A 112 0.77 12.73 14.32
C THR A 112 0.91 11.53 13.39
N GLN A 113 2.12 11.23 12.90
CA GLN A 113 2.41 10.00 12.16
C GLN A 113 2.03 8.77 12.98
N SER A 114 2.41 8.73 14.26
CA SER A 114 2.13 7.60 15.15
C SER A 114 0.64 7.32 15.30
N ALA A 115 -0.22 8.35 15.35
CA ALA A 115 -1.66 8.17 15.45
C ALA A 115 -2.26 7.45 14.22
N LEU A 116 -1.79 7.77 13.01
CA LEU A 116 -2.17 7.05 11.80
C LEU A 116 -1.63 5.61 11.80
N LEU A 117 -0.37 5.43 12.20
CA LEU A 117 0.31 4.13 12.19
C LEU A 117 -0.27 3.15 13.22
N GLU A 118 -0.71 3.64 14.37
CA GLU A 118 -1.43 2.84 15.37
C GLU A 118 -2.76 2.33 14.79
N ALA A 119 -3.53 3.21 14.18
CA ALA A 119 -4.79 2.86 13.53
C ALA A 119 -4.60 1.88 12.34
N MET A 120 -3.47 1.98 11.64
CA MET A 120 -3.06 1.03 10.59
C MET A 120 -2.77 -0.37 11.13
N GLU A 121 -2.28 -0.50 12.37
CA GLU A 121 -1.93 -1.80 12.94
C GLU A 121 -3.13 -2.40 13.70
N GLU A 122 -3.76 -1.61 14.56
CA GLU A 122 -4.79 -2.06 15.50
C GLU A 122 -6.21 -2.09 14.88
N ARG A 123 -6.41 -1.42 13.74
CA ARG A 123 -7.73 -1.28 13.08
C ARG A 123 -8.81 -0.71 13.98
N GLN A 124 -8.40 0.06 14.98
CA GLN A 124 -9.26 0.78 15.91
C GLN A 124 -8.53 2.03 16.41
N VAL A 125 -9.27 2.98 16.94
CA VAL A 125 -8.73 4.19 17.57
C VAL A 125 -9.45 4.46 18.88
N THR A 126 -8.75 5.06 19.84
CA THR A 126 -9.35 5.46 21.12
C THR A 126 -9.44 6.98 21.18
N ILE A 127 -10.64 7.51 21.41
CA ILE A 127 -10.93 8.93 21.53
C ILE A 127 -11.45 9.18 22.95
N GLU A 128 -10.61 9.81 23.79
CA GLU A 128 -10.94 10.16 25.18
C GLU A 128 -11.57 9.00 25.97
N GLY A 129 -10.90 7.85 25.96
CA GLY A 129 -11.26 6.64 26.72
C GLY A 129 -12.29 5.73 26.04
N GLU A 130 -12.84 6.11 24.88
CA GLU A 130 -13.78 5.26 24.13
C GLU A 130 -13.11 4.73 22.86
N THR A 131 -13.14 3.41 22.67
CA THR A 131 -12.51 2.73 21.53
C THR A 131 -13.52 2.52 20.39
N PHE A 132 -13.13 2.93 19.20
CA PHE A 132 -13.91 2.81 17.97
C PHE A 132 -13.19 1.93 16.96
N LYS A 133 -13.85 0.88 16.49
CA LYS A 133 -13.35 0.06 15.39
C LYS A 133 -13.46 0.81 14.07
N LEU A 134 -12.46 0.62 13.21
CA LEU A 134 -12.49 1.12 11.84
C LEU A 134 -13.33 0.21 10.96
N GLU A 135 -13.81 0.76 9.86
CA GLU A 135 -14.70 0.06 8.94
C GLU A 135 -13.91 -0.87 8.02
N GLU A 136 -14.27 -2.15 7.97
CA GLU A 136 -13.54 -3.14 7.15
C GLU A 136 -13.98 -3.15 5.67
N PRO A 137 -13.06 -3.20 4.69
CA PRO A 137 -11.61 -3.15 4.85
C PRO A 137 -11.14 -1.73 5.17
N PHE A 138 -10.00 -1.62 5.83
CA PHE A 138 -9.33 -0.34 6.09
C PHE A 138 -7.87 -0.43 5.67
N PHE A 139 -7.49 0.28 4.63
CA PHE A 139 -6.11 0.36 4.18
C PHE A 139 -5.73 1.79 3.80
N VAL A 140 -4.45 2.09 4.05
CA VAL A 140 -3.88 3.41 3.82
C VAL A 140 -3.02 3.38 2.57
N ILE A 141 -3.22 4.38 1.71
CA ILE A 141 -2.29 4.73 0.65
C ILE A 141 -1.58 6.00 1.13
N ALA A 142 -0.34 5.88 1.57
CA ALA A 142 0.47 7.02 2.00
C ALA A 142 1.38 7.48 0.87
N THR A 143 1.71 8.77 0.85
CA THR A 143 2.68 9.33 -0.10
C THR A 143 3.79 10.06 0.67
N GLN A 144 5.01 10.00 0.15
CA GLN A 144 6.14 10.80 0.64
C GLN A 144 6.92 11.36 -0.54
N ASN A 145 7.37 12.60 -0.42
CA ASN A 145 8.18 13.28 -1.43
C ASN A 145 9.67 13.14 -1.05
N PRO A 146 10.50 12.42 -1.83
CA PRO A 146 11.89 12.16 -1.49
C PRO A 146 12.82 13.37 -1.67
N LEU A 147 12.37 14.46 -2.29
CA LEU A 147 13.20 15.66 -2.51
C LEU A 147 13.01 16.75 -1.45
N GLU A 148 11.97 16.65 -0.64
CA GLU A 148 11.62 17.69 0.32
C GLU A 148 12.43 17.49 1.61
N LEU A 149 13.57 18.19 1.68
CA LEU A 149 14.53 18.08 2.78
C LEU A 149 14.23 19.05 3.94
N GLU A 150 13.46 20.11 3.68
CA GLU A 150 13.18 21.14 4.67
C GLU A 150 11.80 20.94 5.30
N GLY A 151 11.73 20.92 6.63
CA GLY A 151 10.47 20.75 7.36
C GLY A 151 9.84 19.36 7.27
N THR A 152 10.64 18.33 6.96
CA THR A 152 10.18 16.93 6.91
C THR A 152 10.73 16.09 8.06
N TYR A 153 9.92 15.13 8.49
CA TYR A 153 10.18 14.13 9.51
C TYR A 153 10.16 12.75 8.84
N PRO A 154 11.32 12.15 8.53
CA PRO A 154 11.36 10.84 7.90
C PRO A 154 10.71 9.81 8.82
N LEU A 155 10.02 8.84 8.21
CA LEU A 155 9.48 7.70 8.95
C LEU A 155 10.65 6.82 9.43
N PRO A 156 10.79 6.57 10.74
CA PRO A 156 11.71 5.56 11.25
C PRO A 156 11.47 4.20 10.61
N GLU A 157 12.48 3.35 10.58
CA GLU A 157 12.45 2.03 9.94
C GLU A 157 11.36 1.14 10.55
N ALA A 158 11.19 1.22 11.87
CA ALA A 158 10.11 0.54 12.60
C ALA A 158 8.70 0.97 12.15
N GLN A 159 8.55 2.19 11.63
CA GLN A 159 7.31 2.70 11.07
C GLN A 159 7.13 2.29 9.61
N LEU A 160 8.20 2.34 8.81
CA LEU A 160 8.19 1.86 7.43
C LEU A 160 7.79 0.38 7.32
N ASP A 161 8.16 -0.44 8.30
CA ASP A 161 7.81 -1.87 8.34
C ASP A 161 6.29 -2.14 8.36
N ARG A 162 5.47 -1.15 8.80
CA ARG A 162 3.99 -1.21 8.79
C ARG A 162 3.37 -1.05 7.41
N PHE A 163 4.16 -0.63 6.42
CA PHE A 163 3.73 -0.62 5.02
C PHE A 163 4.04 -1.97 4.39
N LEU A 164 3.02 -2.56 3.77
CA LEU A 164 3.13 -3.86 3.13
C LEU A 164 4.06 -3.79 1.92
N VAL A 165 3.91 -2.74 1.12
CA VAL A 165 4.73 -2.45 -0.05
C VAL A 165 5.13 -0.97 -0.11
N ARG A 166 6.33 -0.72 -0.63
CA ARG A 166 6.78 0.60 -1.08
C ARG A 166 6.83 0.61 -2.61
N LEU A 167 6.03 1.46 -3.23
CA LEU A 167 5.87 1.56 -4.68
C LEU A 167 6.43 2.89 -5.22
N LYS A 168 6.85 2.84 -6.49
CA LYS A 168 7.22 4.01 -7.28
C LYS A 168 6.47 3.97 -8.61
N ILE A 169 5.71 5.01 -8.91
CA ILE A 169 5.05 5.18 -10.22
C ILE A 169 6.09 5.63 -11.25
N GLY A 170 6.92 6.63 -10.89
CA GLY A 170 7.81 7.33 -11.81
C GLY A 170 7.06 8.14 -12.87
N TYR A 171 7.82 8.90 -13.68
CA TYR A 171 7.26 9.53 -14.87
C TYR A 171 6.91 8.45 -15.93
N PRO A 172 5.88 8.67 -16.76
CA PRO A 172 5.60 7.80 -17.90
C PRO A 172 6.86 7.61 -18.76
N ARG A 173 7.13 6.36 -19.15
CA ARG A 173 8.39 6.03 -19.83
C ARG A 173 8.40 6.37 -21.32
N SER A 174 7.23 6.55 -21.92
CA SER A 174 7.07 6.73 -23.37
C SER A 174 6.19 7.94 -23.67
N GLU A 175 6.52 8.63 -24.77
CA GLU A 175 5.74 9.76 -25.27
C GLU A 175 4.29 9.36 -25.52
N GLU A 176 4.06 8.15 -26.05
CA GLU A 176 2.72 7.64 -26.33
C GLU A 176 1.88 7.53 -25.05
N THR A 177 2.49 7.15 -23.94
CA THR A 177 1.80 7.05 -22.65
C THR A 177 1.40 8.43 -22.14
N GLU A 178 2.27 9.44 -22.25
CA GLU A 178 1.94 10.82 -21.90
C GLU A 178 0.84 11.39 -22.80
N VAL A 179 0.93 11.15 -24.10
CA VAL A 179 -0.11 11.53 -25.06
C VAL A 179 -1.45 10.87 -24.72
N GLU A 180 -1.47 9.60 -24.31
CA GLU A 180 -2.70 8.94 -23.87
C GLU A 180 -3.26 9.51 -22.57
N ILE A 181 -2.43 9.96 -21.62
CA ILE A 181 -2.89 10.71 -20.43
C ILE A 181 -3.59 12.00 -20.86
N LEU A 182 -2.99 12.77 -21.78
CA LEU A 182 -3.59 14.00 -22.30
C LEU A 182 -4.91 13.73 -23.03
N LYS A 183 -4.94 12.71 -23.91
CA LYS A 183 -6.18 12.28 -24.59
C LYS A 183 -7.24 11.82 -23.60
N ALA A 184 -6.86 11.14 -22.52
CA ALA A 184 -7.78 10.73 -21.47
C ALA A 184 -8.43 11.94 -20.79
N ARG A 185 -7.64 12.94 -20.41
CA ARG A 185 -8.16 14.21 -19.85
C ARG A 185 -9.10 14.93 -20.81
N LEU A 186 -8.81 14.90 -22.11
CA LEU A 186 -9.71 15.45 -23.15
C LEU A 186 -11.01 14.66 -23.25
N ARG A 187 -10.97 13.32 -23.19
CA ARG A 187 -12.18 12.46 -23.25
C ARG A 187 -13.11 12.66 -22.06
N TRP A 188 -12.58 12.87 -20.86
CA TRP A 188 -13.41 13.05 -19.66
C TRP A 188 -14.02 14.45 -19.54
N GLU A 189 -13.45 15.44 -20.24
CA GLU A 189 -13.87 16.85 -20.21
C GLU A 189 -13.93 17.48 -18.81
N LYS A 190 -13.33 16.84 -17.79
CA LYS A 190 -13.32 17.28 -16.39
C LYS A 190 -12.01 16.92 -15.67
N ASP A 191 -11.71 17.64 -14.59
CA ASP A 191 -10.50 17.41 -13.78
C ASP A 191 -10.58 16.13 -12.93
N ASP A 192 -11.78 15.77 -12.46
CA ASP A 192 -12.00 14.56 -11.68
C ASP A 192 -12.99 13.61 -12.41
N PRO A 193 -12.49 12.63 -13.19
CA PRO A 193 -13.33 11.65 -13.88
C PRO A 193 -13.95 10.61 -12.94
N THR A 194 -13.51 10.55 -11.67
CA THR A 194 -13.95 9.49 -10.74
C THR A 194 -15.41 9.67 -10.30
N VAL A 195 -15.98 10.84 -10.53
CA VAL A 195 -17.39 11.13 -10.22
C VAL A 195 -18.37 10.35 -11.09
N ASP A 196 -17.96 9.97 -12.30
CA ASP A 196 -18.80 9.20 -13.23
C ASP A 196 -18.62 7.69 -13.07
N LEU A 197 -17.62 7.26 -12.29
CA LEU A 197 -17.36 5.84 -12.08
C LEU A 197 -18.44 5.23 -11.18
N MET A 198 -19.09 4.21 -11.71
CA MET A 198 -19.94 3.33 -10.92
C MET A 198 -19.10 2.20 -10.32
N PRO A 199 -19.41 1.74 -9.09
CA PRO A 199 -18.81 0.54 -8.53
C PRO A 199 -19.01 -0.65 -9.46
N VAL A 200 -17.94 -1.40 -9.74
CA VAL A 200 -18.01 -2.64 -10.53
C VAL A 200 -18.19 -3.88 -9.66
N ILE A 201 -17.89 -3.73 -8.36
CA ILE A 201 -18.21 -4.68 -7.30
C ILE A 201 -18.69 -3.91 -6.05
N SER A 202 -19.39 -4.62 -5.18
CA SER A 202 -19.75 -4.17 -3.83
C SER A 202 -18.62 -4.40 -2.83
N ARG A 203 -18.71 -3.69 -1.69
CA ARG A 203 -17.83 -3.91 -0.52
C ARG A 203 -17.90 -5.36 -0.03
N GLU A 204 -19.08 -5.95 0.01
CA GLU A 204 -19.29 -7.33 0.46
C GLU A 204 -18.62 -8.34 -0.48
N GLU A 205 -18.67 -8.09 -1.79
CA GLU A 205 -17.92 -8.89 -2.78
C GLU A 205 -16.42 -8.74 -2.58
N PHE A 206 -15.93 -7.52 -2.33
CA PHE A 206 -14.50 -7.29 -2.07
C PHE A 206 -14.02 -8.00 -0.81
N LEU A 207 -14.78 -7.94 0.29
CA LEU A 207 -14.49 -8.68 1.53
C LEU A 207 -14.45 -10.20 1.29
N LYS A 208 -15.35 -10.74 0.47
CA LYS A 208 -15.29 -12.15 0.06
C LYS A 208 -14.01 -12.46 -0.73
N MET A 209 -13.55 -11.55 -1.59
CA MET A 209 -12.28 -11.74 -2.31
C MET A 209 -11.10 -11.76 -1.35
N GLN A 210 -11.04 -10.84 -0.36
CA GLN A 210 -10.01 -10.86 0.68
C GLN A 210 -10.03 -12.18 1.46
N TYR A 211 -11.22 -12.67 1.83
CA TYR A 211 -11.39 -13.95 2.50
C TYR A 211 -10.81 -15.11 1.67
N LYS A 212 -11.13 -15.18 0.37
CA LYS A 212 -10.60 -16.21 -0.54
C LYS A 212 -9.09 -16.15 -0.67
N VAL A 213 -8.52 -14.96 -0.82
CA VAL A 213 -7.06 -14.78 -0.85
C VAL A 213 -6.44 -15.32 0.43
N GLU A 214 -7.00 -15.00 1.60
CA GLU A 214 -6.43 -15.42 2.88
C GLU A 214 -6.61 -16.92 3.18
N HIS A 215 -7.73 -17.53 2.80
CA HIS A 215 -8.07 -18.89 3.25
C HIS A 215 -7.99 -19.97 2.17
N GLU A 216 -8.19 -19.61 0.90
CA GLU A 216 -8.31 -20.59 -0.19
C GLU A 216 -7.04 -20.71 -1.04
N VAL A 217 -6.25 -19.63 -1.16
CA VAL A 217 -5.00 -19.67 -1.93
C VAL A 217 -3.93 -20.46 -1.17
N LYS A 218 -3.54 -21.62 -1.71
CA LYS A 218 -2.56 -22.52 -1.11
C LYS A 218 -1.13 -22.00 -1.25
N VAL A 219 -0.32 -22.22 -0.22
CA VAL A 219 1.13 -21.98 -0.24
C VAL A 219 1.83 -23.27 0.17
N HIS A 220 2.62 -23.86 -0.74
CA HIS A 220 3.37 -25.07 -0.44
C HIS A 220 4.54 -24.78 0.50
N ASP A 221 4.92 -25.76 1.33
CA ASP A 221 6.04 -25.64 2.28
C ASP A 221 7.35 -25.20 1.62
N ASP A 222 7.59 -25.62 0.38
CA ASP A 222 8.81 -25.24 -0.34
C ASP A 222 8.80 -23.78 -0.81
N ILE A 223 7.61 -23.19 -1.03
CA ILE A 223 7.48 -21.74 -1.23
C ILE A 223 7.72 -20.99 0.08
N LEU A 224 7.21 -21.50 1.20
CA LEU A 224 7.50 -20.92 2.53
C LEU A 224 9.00 -20.96 2.83
N LYS A 225 9.66 -22.10 2.60
CA LYS A 225 11.13 -22.23 2.72
C LYS A 225 11.86 -21.30 1.74
N TYR A 226 11.36 -21.11 0.52
CA TYR A 226 11.94 -20.18 -0.44
C TYR A 226 11.89 -18.73 0.07
N ILE A 227 10.74 -18.27 0.55
CA ILE A 227 10.59 -16.94 1.17
C ILE A 227 11.54 -16.77 2.36
N VAL A 228 11.62 -17.77 3.25
CA VAL A 228 12.54 -17.73 4.39
C VAL A 228 13.99 -17.67 3.94
N ARG A 229 14.40 -18.46 2.95
CA ARG A 229 15.76 -18.44 2.40
C ARG A 229 16.11 -17.07 1.79
N LEU A 230 15.19 -16.44 1.06
CA LEU A 230 15.38 -15.08 0.55
C LEU A 230 15.62 -14.08 1.67
N VAL A 231 14.75 -14.04 2.69
CA VAL A 231 14.86 -13.12 3.81
C VAL A 231 16.13 -13.36 4.63
N ARG A 232 16.57 -14.62 4.76
CA ARG A 232 17.84 -14.96 5.43
C ARG A 232 19.04 -14.52 4.61
N LYS A 233 19.04 -14.79 3.31
CA LYS A 233 20.13 -14.41 2.41
C LYS A 233 20.35 -12.89 2.40
N ILE A 234 19.27 -12.11 2.37
CA ILE A 234 19.35 -10.64 2.50
C ILE A 234 20.00 -10.26 3.83
N ARG A 235 19.59 -10.87 4.95
CA ARG A 235 20.18 -10.58 6.28
C ARG A 235 21.66 -10.95 6.42
N GLU A 236 22.17 -11.82 5.57
CA GLU A 236 23.57 -12.25 5.55
C GLU A 236 24.46 -11.34 4.68
N ASP A 237 23.89 -10.34 3.99
CA ASP A 237 24.63 -9.40 3.15
C ASP A 237 25.51 -8.48 4.00
N GLU A 238 26.77 -8.30 3.57
CA GLU A 238 27.77 -7.54 4.31
C GLU A 238 27.44 -6.04 4.41
N ARG A 239 26.62 -5.50 3.50
CA ARG A 239 26.22 -4.09 3.47
C ARG A 239 25.15 -3.75 4.51
N ILE A 240 24.51 -4.76 5.09
CA ILE A 240 23.33 -4.60 5.96
C ILE A 240 23.74 -4.49 7.43
N GLU A 241 23.14 -3.53 8.13
CA GLU A 241 23.15 -3.43 9.60
C GLU A 241 21.98 -4.21 10.20
N ALA A 242 20.78 -4.08 9.63
CA ALA A 242 19.61 -4.89 9.97
C ALA A 242 18.75 -5.17 8.74
N GLY A 243 18.45 -6.44 8.46
CA GLY A 243 17.63 -6.84 7.31
C GLY A 243 16.16 -7.07 7.65
N PRO A 244 15.35 -7.53 6.67
CA PRO A 244 13.91 -7.69 6.86
C PRO A 244 13.58 -8.66 8.00
N SER A 245 12.63 -8.24 8.85
CA SER A 245 12.14 -9.02 9.97
C SER A 245 11.25 -10.20 9.51
N PRO A 246 10.78 -11.09 10.41
CA PRO A 246 9.74 -12.06 10.07
C PRO A 246 8.47 -11.43 9.46
N ARG A 247 8.17 -10.16 9.77
CA ARG A 247 7.06 -9.41 9.14
C ARG A 247 7.30 -9.20 7.65
N GLY A 248 8.56 -9.03 7.22
CA GLY A 248 8.93 -8.96 5.80
C GLY A 248 8.62 -10.27 5.05
N GLY A 249 8.91 -11.42 5.66
CA GLY A 249 8.54 -12.72 5.10
C GLY A 249 7.03 -12.93 5.02
N LEU A 250 6.31 -12.54 6.08
CA LEU A 250 4.84 -12.59 6.12
C LEU A 250 4.20 -11.69 5.05
N ALA A 251 4.71 -10.47 4.91
CA ALA A 251 4.28 -9.52 3.89
C ALA A 251 4.44 -10.09 2.49
N LEU A 252 5.62 -10.65 2.19
CA LEU A 252 5.91 -11.26 0.90
C LEU A 252 5.00 -12.46 0.60
N MET A 253 4.74 -13.31 1.60
CA MET A 253 3.80 -14.43 1.46
C MET A 253 2.38 -13.95 1.15
N LYS A 254 1.87 -12.94 1.87
CA LYS A 254 0.54 -12.38 1.63
C LYS A 254 0.42 -11.81 0.22
N LEU A 255 1.40 -11.01 -0.21
CA LEU A 255 1.42 -10.45 -1.56
C LEU A 255 1.50 -11.54 -2.64
N ALA A 256 2.29 -12.60 -2.42
CA ALA A 256 2.37 -13.72 -3.35
C ALA A 256 1.01 -14.45 -3.49
N LYS A 257 0.26 -14.63 -2.39
CA LYS A 257 -1.12 -15.17 -2.43
C LYS A 257 -2.06 -14.25 -3.21
N ALA A 258 -1.98 -12.94 -2.98
CA ALA A 258 -2.78 -11.97 -3.71
C ALA A 258 -2.45 -11.99 -5.21
N ASN A 259 -1.17 -12.09 -5.57
CA ASN A 259 -0.73 -12.18 -6.96
C ASN A 259 -1.26 -13.43 -7.65
N ALA A 260 -1.14 -14.59 -7.00
CA ALA A 260 -1.68 -15.84 -7.50
C ALA A 260 -3.19 -15.71 -7.78
N PHE A 261 -3.92 -15.12 -6.84
CA PHE A 261 -5.36 -14.90 -6.97
C PHE A 261 -5.71 -13.98 -8.15
N ILE A 262 -4.98 -12.87 -8.30
CA ILE A 262 -5.11 -11.92 -9.42
C ILE A 262 -4.86 -12.63 -10.74
N GLU A 263 -3.80 -13.42 -10.83
CA GLU A 263 -3.45 -14.18 -12.05
C GLU A 263 -4.42 -15.34 -12.33
N GLY A 264 -5.37 -15.63 -11.42
CA GLY A 264 -6.42 -16.62 -11.59
C GLY A 264 -6.05 -18.02 -11.10
N ARG A 265 -5.02 -18.13 -10.27
CA ARG A 265 -4.57 -19.37 -9.64
C ARG A 265 -5.10 -19.45 -8.20
N ASP A 266 -5.21 -20.68 -7.70
CA ASP A 266 -5.56 -21.01 -6.30
C ASP A 266 -4.32 -21.46 -5.49
N TYR A 267 -3.12 -21.25 -6.04
CA TYR A 267 -1.86 -21.63 -5.42
C TYR A 267 -0.73 -20.69 -5.85
N VAL A 268 0.25 -20.52 -4.97
CA VAL A 268 1.40 -19.65 -5.17
C VAL A 268 2.50 -20.34 -5.98
N ILE A 269 3.14 -19.65 -6.92
CA ILE A 269 4.36 -20.11 -7.60
C ILE A 269 5.54 -19.20 -7.23
N PRO A 270 6.79 -19.63 -7.48
CA PRO A 270 7.97 -18.81 -7.15
C PRO A 270 7.94 -17.41 -7.79
N ASP A 271 7.37 -17.27 -8.99
CA ASP A 271 7.29 -15.98 -9.68
C ASP A 271 6.37 -14.98 -8.96
N ASP A 272 5.35 -15.43 -8.23
CA ASP A 272 4.52 -14.55 -7.39
C ASP A 272 5.33 -13.93 -6.25
N VAL A 273 6.24 -14.70 -5.67
CA VAL A 273 7.17 -14.23 -4.63
C VAL A 273 8.14 -13.23 -5.25
N LYS A 274 8.75 -13.56 -6.40
CA LYS A 274 9.71 -12.68 -7.07
C LYS A 274 9.10 -11.35 -7.47
N TYR A 275 7.85 -11.36 -7.94
CA TYR A 275 7.14 -10.18 -8.43
C TYR A 275 6.98 -9.05 -7.40
N PHE A 276 6.95 -9.39 -6.10
CA PHE A 276 6.80 -8.44 -4.99
C PHE A 276 8.03 -8.31 -4.10
N ALA A 277 9.08 -9.08 -4.34
CA ALA A 277 10.20 -9.18 -3.40
C ALA A 277 10.88 -7.82 -3.15
N VAL A 278 11.10 -7.01 -4.20
CA VAL A 278 11.72 -5.68 -4.06
C VAL A 278 10.80 -4.73 -3.29
N GLU A 279 9.55 -4.60 -3.71
CA GLU A 279 8.58 -3.68 -3.14
C GLU A 279 8.21 -4.04 -1.70
N ALA A 280 8.30 -5.32 -1.34
CA ALA A 280 8.04 -5.79 0.02
C ALA A 280 9.29 -5.72 0.91
N LEU A 281 10.50 -5.96 0.41
CA LEU A 281 11.66 -6.16 1.29
C LEU A 281 12.62 -4.98 1.33
N ALA A 282 12.75 -4.19 0.26
CA ALA A 282 13.80 -3.18 0.16
C ALA A 282 13.66 -2.07 1.21
N HIS A 283 12.44 -1.64 1.56
CA HIS A 283 12.21 -0.63 2.61
C HIS A 283 12.35 -1.15 4.03
N ARG A 284 12.67 -2.45 4.20
CA ARG A 284 12.92 -3.12 5.48
C ARG A 284 14.40 -3.42 5.71
N ILE A 285 15.27 -2.87 4.86
CA ILE A 285 16.72 -3.00 4.96
C ILE A 285 17.29 -1.72 5.57
N VAL A 286 18.12 -1.88 6.59
CA VAL A 286 18.93 -0.83 7.19
C VAL A 286 20.37 -1.09 6.78
N LEU A 287 20.95 -0.15 6.04
CA LEU A 287 22.33 -0.22 5.56
C LEU A 287 23.30 0.24 6.65
N LYS A 288 24.52 -0.30 6.64
CA LYS A 288 25.60 0.25 7.46
C LYS A 288 25.92 1.69 7.02
N PRO A 289 26.42 2.55 7.93
CA PRO A 289 26.69 3.97 7.63
C PRO A 289 27.61 4.22 6.42
N GLU A 290 28.53 3.31 6.13
CA GLU A 290 29.43 3.40 4.98
C GLU A 290 28.74 3.21 3.63
N TYR A 291 27.57 2.58 3.60
CA TYR A 291 26.75 2.36 2.41
C TYR A 291 25.52 3.29 2.33
N SER A 292 25.17 4.00 3.40
CA SER A 292 23.91 4.76 3.49
C SER A 292 23.82 5.99 2.58
N LEU A 293 24.94 6.44 1.98
CA LEU A 293 24.97 7.59 1.09
C LEU A 293 24.55 7.26 -0.35
N GLU A 294 24.63 5.99 -0.74
CA GLU A 294 24.30 5.55 -2.09
C GLU A 294 22.83 5.10 -2.15
N ARG A 295 22.09 5.65 -3.11
CA ARG A 295 20.66 5.35 -3.26
C ARG A 295 20.45 4.06 -4.04
N GLY A 296 19.64 3.16 -3.52
CA GLY A 296 19.16 1.99 -4.26
C GLY A 296 19.90 0.69 -3.95
N ILE A 297 20.91 0.71 -3.07
CA ILE A 297 21.61 -0.49 -2.60
C ILE A 297 20.61 -1.52 -2.04
N GLU A 298 19.56 -1.08 -1.34
CA GLU A 298 18.55 -1.98 -0.77
C GLU A 298 17.80 -2.75 -1.86
N VAL A 299 17.55 -2.12 -3.01
CA VAL A 299 16.91 -2.75 -4.17
C VAL A 299 17.87 -3.74 -4.83
N GLU A 300 19.15 -3.40 -4.93
CA GLU A 300 20.19 -4.25 -5.51
C GLU A 300 20.40 -5.51 -4.68
N ILE A 301 20.55 -5.39 -3.36
CA ILE A 301 20.65 -6.51 -2.41
C ILE A 301 19.49 -7.51 -2.63
N VAL A 302 18.25 -7.02 -2.73
CA VAL A 302 17.09 -7.90 -2.93
C VAL A 302 17.17 -8.60 -4.30
N LYS A 303 17.56 -7.90 -5.37
CA LYS A 303 17.72 -8.49 -6.70
C LYS A 303 18.83 -9.54 -6.74
N GLU A 304 19.96 -9.27 -6.09
CA GLU A 304 21.06 -10.22 -5.94
C GLU A 304 20.58 -11.48 -5.21
N ALA A 305 19.90 -11.33 -4.08
CA ALA A 305 19.32 -12.46 -3.34
C ALA A 305 18.33 -13.29 -4.18
N LEU A 306 17.51 -12.65 -5.04
CA LEU A 306 16.60 -13.35 -5.95
C LEU A 306 17.33 -14.15 -7.03
N SER A 307 18.52 -13.70 -7.45
CA SER A 307 19.35 -14.37 -8.44
C SER A 307 20.11 -15.57 -7.86
N GLU A 308 20.54 -15.48 -6.61
CA GLU A 308 21.35 -16.51 -5.94
C GLU A 308 20.53 -17.60 -5.27
N VAL A 309 19.37 -17.26 -4.69
CA VAL A 309 18.57 -18.22 -3.95
C VAL A 309 17.81 -19.13 -4.94
N PRO A 310 18.07 -20.45 -4.94
CA PRO A 310 17.47 -21.34 -5.91
C PRO A 310 15.96 -21.46 -5.71
N VAL A 311 15.22 -21.30 -6.80
CA VAL A 311 13.78 -21.54 -6.81
C VAL A 311 13.49 -23.02 -6.53
N PRO A 312 12.46 -23.34 -5.74
CA PRO A 312 12.01 -24.71 -5.57
C PRO A 312 11.54 -25.29 -6.91
N LYS A 313 11.93 -26.55 -7.18
CA LYS A 313 11.53 -27.32 -8.36
C LYS A 313 10.44 -28.33 -7.96
N ASP A 314 9.62 -28.73 -8.93
CA ASP A 314 8.66 -29.83 -8.78
C ASP A 314 7.64 -29.69 -7.63
N ILE A 315 7.06 -28.50 -7.48
CA ILE A 315 6.01 -28.25 -6.49
C ILE A 315 4.70 -28.92 -6.94
N SER A 316 4.13 -29.78 -6.09
CA SER A 316 2.83 -30.43 -6.30
C SER A 316 1.80 -29.92 -5.28
N TYR A 317 0.60 -29.55 -5.73
CA TYR A 317 -0.43 -28.79 -4.96
C TYR A 317 -1.76 -29.55 -4.79
#